data_AF-A0A8H3FKE1-F1
#
_entry.id   AF-A0A8H3FKE1-F1
#
_cell.length_a   1.000
_cell.length_b   1.000
_cell.length_c   1.000
_cell.angle_alpha   90.00
_cell.angle_beta   90.00
_cell.angle_gamma   90.00
#
_symmetry.space_group_name_H-M   'P 1'
#
loop_
_entity.id
_entity.type
_entity.pdbx_description
1 polymer ?
#
loop_
_entity_poly.entity_id
_entity_poly.type
_entity_poly.pdbx_seq_one_letter_code
_entity_poly.pdbx_strand_id
1 'polypeptide(L)'
;MPNTACFVGTSTTVITSTPAATPSALHLVDYLFTAIGTVAHIDAARFDVCTALCGSTPAFFALFLEALLDGAVALGLRCSEAQIMAAETMKGAAMLVLSGETPETVKEKVATPCGSTIQGLL
;
A
#
# COMPACT_ATOMS: atom_id res chain seq x y z
N MET A 1 6.59 -3.94 14.20
CA MET A 1 7.30 -3.23 13.12
C MET A 1 6.28 -2.42 12.32
N PRO A 2 6.25 -1.09 12.47
CA PRO A 2 5.51 -0.18 11.59
C PRO A 2 6.29 0.12 10.31
N ASN A 3 5.74 0.97 9.43
CA ASN A 3 6.46 1.52 8.27
C ASN A 3 6.36 3.05 8.19
N THR A 4 6.98 3.64 7.17
CA THR A 4 7.06 5.11 6.99
C THR A 4 5.71 5.79 6.74
N ALA A 5 4.67 5.05 6.37
CA ALA A 5 3.32 5.60 6.20
C ALA A 5 2.65 5.98 7.54
N CYS A 6 3.32 5.75 8.67
CA CYS A 6 2.86 6.18 9.99
C CYS A 6 2.64 7.70 10.08
N PHE A 7 3.44 8.50 9.36
CA PHE A 7 3.31 9.96 9.33
C PHE A 7 2.00 10.45 8.70
N VAL A 8 1.32 9.61 7.94
CA VAL A 8 0.04 9.91 7.29
C VAL A 8 -1.10 9.00 7.80
N GLY A 9 -0.86 8.26 8.89
CA GLY A 9 -1.87 7.42 9.54
C GLY A 9 -2.28 6.17 8.77
N THR A 10 -1.49 5.72 7.79
CA THR A 10 -1.80 4.54 6.95
C THR A 10 -0.73 3.45 7.02
N SER A 11 0.01 3.38 8.13
CA SER A 11 0.96 2.29 8.36
C SER A 11 0.26 0.95 8.52
N THR A 12 0.88 -0.14 8.09
CA THR A 12 0.55 -1.50 8.55
C THR A 12 1.62 -1.92 9.55
N THR A 13 1.23 -2.00 10.82
CA THR A 13 2.11 -2.44 11.89
C THR A 13 1.97 -3.93 12.10
N VAL A 14 3.08 -4.63 11.91
CA VAL A 14 3.18 -6.07 12.12
C VAL A 14 3.65 -6.34 13.55
N ILE A 15 2.92 -7.17 14.31
CA ILE A 15 3.22 -7.51 15.69
C ILE A 15 3.42 -9.02 15.81
N THR A 16 4.42 -9.42 16.59
CA THR A 16 4.55 -10.79 17.07
C THR A 16 4.68 -10.78 18.59
N SER A 17 4.12 -11.80 19.24
CA SER A 17 4.06 -11.89 20.69
C SER A 17 4.84 -13.10 21.19
N THR A 18 5.47 -12.98 22.35
CA THR A 18 6.05 -14.12 23.05
C THR A 18 4.99 -14.81 23.93
N PRO A 19 5.19 -16.06 24.35
CA PRO A 19 4.28 -16.74 25.28
C PRO A 19 4.10 -16.03 26.63
N ALA A 20 5.02 -15.14 27.00
CA ALA A 20 4.95 -14.34 28.21
C ALA A 20 4.10 -13.07 28.06
N ALA A 21 3.64 -12.72 26.85
CA ALA A 21 2.83 -11.54 26.62
C ALA A 21 1.44 -11.68 27.25
N THR A 22 1.04 -10.70 28.06
CA THR A 22 -0.29 -10.68 28.66
C THR A 22 -1.32 -10.09 27.70
N PRO A 23 -2.61 -10.47 27.81
CA PRO A 23 -3.67 -9.85 27.01
C PRO A 23 -3.75 -8.34 27.17
N SER A 24 -3.51 -7.82 28.38
CA SER A 24 -3.49 -6.38 28.65
C SER A 24 -2.36 -5.65 27.92
N ALA A 25 -1.17 -6.26 27.82
CA ALA A 25 -0.06 -5.70 27.07
C ALA A 25 -0.36 -5.68 25.57
N LEU A 26 -0.93 -6.76 25.03
CA LEU A 26 -1.32 -6.82 23.61
C LEU A 26 -2.38 -5.78 23.26
N HIS A 27 -3.42 -5.62 24.10
CA HIS A 27 -4.43 -4.57 23.90
C HIS A 27 -3.84 -3.16 23.93
N LEU A 28 -2.88 -2.89 24.82
CA LEU A 28 -2.21 -1.59 24.86
C LEU A 28 -1.42 -1.34 23.58
N VAL A 29 -0.67 -2.34 23.10
CA VAL A 29 0.10 -2.24 21.86
C VAL A 29 -0.84 -2.01 20.67
N ASP A 30 -1.94 -2.75 20.58
CA ASP A 30 -2.95 -2.57 19.54
C ASP A 30 -3.54 -1.15 19.58
N TYR A 31 -3.90 -0.66 20.76
CA TYR A 31 -4.41 0.70 20.94
C TYR A 31 -3.42 1.76 20.44
N LEU A 32 -2.13 1.60 20.73
CA LEU A 32 -1.11 2.55 20.29
C LEU A 32 -0.89 2.53 18.78
N PHE A 33 -0.83 1.34 18.18
CA PHE A 33 -0.49 1.20 16.76
C PHE A 33 -1.68 1.38 15.82
N THR A 34 -2.90 1.17 16.29
CA THR A 34 -4.11 1.54 15.54
C THR A 34 -4.27 3.05 15.37
N ALA A 35 -3.63 3.87 16.21
CA ALA A 35 -3.60 5.32 16.03
C ALA A 35 -2.80 5.78 14.79
N ILE A 36 -1.92 4.93 14.24
CA ILE A 36 -1.08 5.26 13.08
C ILE A 36 -1.38 4.39 11.85
N GLY A 37 -2.46 3.60 11.91
CA GLY A 37 -2.92 2.77 10.81
C GLY A 37 -3.50 1.43 11.27
N THR A 38 -3.13 0.35 10.60
CA THR A 38 -3.64 -1.00 10.84
C THR A 38 -2.64 -1.86 11.60
N VAL A 39 -3.15 -2.88 12.29
CA VAL A 39 -2.35 -3.82 13.07
C VAL A 39 -2.59 -5.23 12.56
N ALA A 40 -1.51 -5.99 12.36
CA ALA A 40 -1.55 -7.40 12.00
C ALA A 40 -0.70 -8.22 12.97
N HIS A 41 -1.32 -9.18 13.66
CA HIS A 41 -0.62 -10.15 14.50
C HIS A 41 -0.20 -11.35 13.66
N ILE A 42 1.10 -11.69 13.71
CA ILE A 42 1.68 -12.77 12.93
C ILE A 42 2.62 -13.64 13.77
N ASP A 43 2.78 -14.88 13.33
CA ASP A 43 3.80 -15.77 13.86
C ASP A 43 5.21 -15.23 13.60
N ALA A 44 6.10 -15.38 14.58
CA ALA A 44 7.48 -14.93 14.50
C ALA A 44 8.21 -15.50 13.27
N ALA A 45 7.89 -16.74 12.87
CA ALA A 45 8.46 -17.39 11.69
C ALA A 45 8.15 -16.67 10.37
N ARG A 46 7.12 -15.82 10.32
CA ARG A 46 6.72 -15.03 9.15
C ARG A 46 7.12 -13.56 9.26
N PHE A 47 7.81 -13.17 10.33
CA PHE A 47 8.09 -11.76 10.61
C PHE A 47 8.97 -11.11 9.55
N ASP A 48 9.98 -11.82 9.05
CA ASP A 48 10.89 -11.30 8.02
C ASP A 48 10.17 -11.08 6.69
N VAL A 49 9.29 -12.00 6.28
CA VAL A 49 8.52 -11.83 5.02
C VAL A 49 7.51 -10.69 5.13
N CYS A 50 6.86 -10.54 6.28
CA CYS A 50 5.98 -9.39 6.53
C CYS A 50 6.76 -8.07 6.62
N THR A 51 8.01 -8.11 7.07
CA THR A 51 8.92 -6.96 7.03
C THR A 51 9.26 -6.56 5.61
N ALA A 52 9.69 -7.52 4.80
CA ALA A 52 9.97 -7.29 3.38
C ALA A 52 8.74 -6.73 2.65
N LEU A 53 7.56 -7.30 2.90
CA LEU A 53 6.30 -6.82 2.34
C LEU A 53 5.92 -5.43 2.88
N CYS A 54 5.52 -5.32 4.15
CA CYS A 54 4.92 -4.10 4.69
C CYS A 54 5.93 -2.95 4.85
N GLY A 55 7.19 -3.25 5.16
CA GLY A 55 8.24 -2.26 5.35
C GLY A 55 8.75 -1.68 4.03
N SER A 56 8.92 -2.52 3.00
CA SER A 56 9.53 -2.11 1.72
C SER A 56 8.51 -1.65 0.68
N THR A 57 7.23 -2.04 0.79
CA THR A 57 6.17 -1.66 -0.17
C THR A 57 6.12 -0.15 -0.44
N PRO A 58 6.24 0.77 0.54
CA PRO A 58 6.28 2.21 0.24
C PRO A 58 7.36 2.62 -0.77
N ALA A 59 8.55 1.99 -0.70
CA ALA A 59 9.63 2.27 -1.65
C ALA A 59 9.31 1.70 -3.05
N PHE A 60 8.70 0.53 -3.14
CA PHE A 60 8.27 -0.05 -4.41
C PHE A 60 7.18 0.79 -5.07
N PHE A 61 6.24 1.30 -4.28
CA PHE A 61 5.20 2.22 -4.75
C PHE A 61 5.81 3.56 -5.23
N ALA A 62 6.81 4.09 -4.53
CA ALA A 62 7.50 5.31 -4.96
C ALA A 62 8.20 5.12 -6.32
N LEU A 63 8.92 4.00 -6.51
CA LEU A 63 9.55 3.67 -7.79
C LEU A 63 8.53 3.54 -8.93
N PHE A 64 7.41 2.86 -8.68
CA PHE A 64 6.35 2.73 -9.67
C PHE A 64 5.70 4.08 -10.01
N LEU A 65 5.45 4.92 -8.99
CA LEU A 65 4.92 6.26 -9.17
C LEU A 65 5.88 7.10 -10.03
N GLU A 66 7.18 7.11 -9.73
CA GLU A 66 8.21 7.80 -10.53
C GLU A 66 8.13 7.42 -12.01
N ALA A 67 8.04 6.13 -12.32
CA ALA A 67 7.91 5.65 -13.71
C ALA A 67 6.62 6.15 -14.40
N LEU A 68 5.50 6.24 -13.67
CA LEU A 68 4.27 6.85 -14.20
C LEU A 68 4.45 8.35 -14.48
N LEU A 69 5.19 9.06 -13.62
CA LEU A 69 5.45 10.49 -13.81
C LEU A 69 6.30 10.73 -15.05
N ASP A 70 7.35 9.94 -15.25
CA ASP A 70 8.22 10.04 -16.42
C ASP A 70 7.41 9.89 -17.71
N GLY A 71 6.52 8.90 -17.79
CA GLY A 71 5.63 8.70 -18.94
C GLY A 71 4.66 9.87 -19.14
N ALA A 72 4.03 10.34 -18.08
CA ALA A 72 3.09 11.46 -18.11
C ALA A 72 3.75 12.78 -18.56
N VAL A 73 4.96 13.06 -18.04
CA VAL A 73 5.74 14.25 -18.38
C VAL A 73 6.25 14.18 -19.82
N ALA A 74 6.70 13.01 -20.28
CA ALA A 74 7.11 12.80 -21.66
C ALA A 74 5.97 13.09 -22.67
N LEU A 75 4.71 12.91 -22.24
CA LEU A 75 3.51 13.22 -23.03
C LEU A 75 2.94 14.63 -22.79
N GLY A 76 3.65 15.47 -22.03
CA GLY A 76 3.38 16.91 -21.91
C GLY A 76 2.67 17.37 -20.64
N LEU A 77 2.45 16.50 -19.64
CA LEU A 77 1.95 16.93 -18.33
C LEU A 77 3.03 17.64 -17.52
N ARG A 78 2.64 18.61 -16.69
CA ARG A 78 3.57 19.19 -15.70
C ARG A 78 3.84 18.16 -14.61
N CYS A 79 5.09 18.01 -14.21
CA CYS A 79 5.51 17.06 -13.17
C CYS A 79 4.67 17.17 -11.88
N SER A 80 4.37 18.39 -11.42
CA SER A 80 3.57 18.62 -10.21
C SER A 80 2.12 18.14 -10.34
N GLU A 81 1.52 18.26 -11.52
CA GLU A 81 0.16 17.78 -11.77
C GLU A 81 0.13 16.25 -11.86
N ALA A 82 1.06 15.68 -12.64
CA ALA A 82 1.20 14.23 -12.79
C ALA A 82 1.38 13.55 -11.42
N GLN A 83 2.20 14.14 -10.54
CA GLN A 83 2.48 13.59 -9.21
C GLN A 83 1.22 13.46 -8.36
N ILE A 84 0.41 14.52 -8.27
CA ILE A 84 -0.81 14.51 -7.47
C ILE A 84 -1.84 13.55 -8.08
N MET A 85 -2.03 13.61 -9.40
CA MET A 85 -3.02 12.77 -10.09
C MET A 85 -2.68 11.28 -9.97
N ALA A 86 -1.43 10.90 -10.19
CA ALA A 86 -1.00 9.52 -10.09
C ALA A 86 -1.03 9.00 -8.64
N ALA A 87 -0.60 9.79 -7.66
CA ALA A 87 -0.62 9.39 -6.25
C ALA A 87 -2.06 9.15 -5.73
N GLU A 88 -3.01 10.07 -5.99
CA GLU A 88 -4.41 9.88 -5.58
C GLU A 88 -5.06 8.71 -6.33
N THR A 89 -4.76 8.52 -7.62
CA THR A 89 -5.29 7.39 -8.40
C THR A 89 -4.78 6.05 -7.86
N MET A 90 -3.48 5.95 -7.53
CA MET A 90 -2.88 4.75 -6.94
C MET A 90 -3.45 4.45 -5.55
N LYS A 91 -3.66 5.49 -4.72
CA LYS A 91 -4.37 5.35 -3.44
C LYS A 91 -5.79 4.82 -3.64
N GLY A 92 -6.53 5.33 -4.63
CA GLY A 92 -7.84 4.82 -5.01
C GLY A 92 -7.82 3.34 -5.40
N ALA A 93 -6.85 2.92 -6.22
CA ALA A 93 -6.68 1.51 -6.60
C ALA A 93 -6.43 0.61 -5.37
N ALA A 94 -5.56 1.04 -4.44
CA ALA A 94 -5.34 0.31 -3.19
C ALA A 94 -6.61 0.24 -2.34
N MET A 95 -7.38 1.33 -2.25
CA MET A 95 -8.64 1.36 -1.49
C MET A 95 -9.72 0.44 -2.08
N LEU A 96 -9.79 0.28 -3.41
CA LEU A 96 -10.71 -0.68 -4.04
C LEU A 96 -10.37 -2.11 -3.60
N VAL A 97 -9.09 -2.47 -3.58
CA VAL A 97 -8.66 -3.79 -3.09
C VAL A 97 -8.99 -3.97 -1.61
N LEU A 98 -8.72 -2.95 -0.78
CA LEU A 98 -9.06 -2.97 0.65
C LEU A 98 -10.58 -3.05 0.91
N SER A 99 -11.41 -2.61 -0.04
CA SER A 99 -12.88 -2.72 0.03
C SER A 99 -13.42 -4.10 -0.34
N GLY A 100 -12.55 -5.04 -0.71
CA GLY A 100 -12.89 -6.43 -1.00
C GLY A 100 -12.77 -6.82 -2.47
N GLU A 101 -12.31 -5.93 -3.35
CA GLU A 101 -12.00 -6.31 -4.72
C GLU A 101 -10.67 -7.06 -4.83
N THR A 102 -10.55 -7.94 -5.83
CA THR A 102 -9.24 -8.53 -6.17
C THR A 102 -8.48 -7.61 -7.13
N PRO A 103 -7.13 -7.62 -7.12
CA PRO A 103 -6.34 -6.88 -8.11
C PRO A 103 -6.74 -7.19 -9.57
N GLU A 104 -7.07 -8.45 -9.85
CA GLU A 104 -7.54 -8.91 -11.16
C GLU A 104 -8.86 -8.22 -11.54
N THR A 105 -9.82 -8.18 -10.62
CA THR A 105 -11.11 -7.51 -10.83
C THR A 105 -10.94 -6.02 -11.07
N VAL A 106 -10.10 -5.33 -10.28
CA VAL A 106 -9.82 -3.90 -10.47
C VAL A 106 -9.24 -3.64 -11.86
N LYS A 107 -8.28 -4.46 -12.29
CA LYS A 107 -7.67 -4.37 -13.62
C LYS A 107 -8.69 -4.57 -14.74
N GLU A 108 -9.52 -5.61 -14.65
CA GLU A 108 -10.55 -5.92 -15.66
C GLU A 108 -11.61 -4.82 -15.79
N LYS A 109 -12.06 -4.24 -14.67
CA LYS A 109 -13.06 -3.16 -14.67
C LYS A 109 -12.59 -1.90 -15.40
N VAL A 110 -11.29 -1.63 -15.41
CA VAL A 110 -10.71 -0.43 -16.04
C VAL A 110 -10.25 -0.70 -17.47
N ALA A 111 -9.99 -1.96 -17.83
CA ALA A 111 -9.55 -2.39 -19.15
C ALA A 111 -10.72 -2.58 -20.13
N THR A 112 -11.20 -1.48 -20.71
CA THR A 112 -12.25 -1.55 -21.74
C THR A 112 -11.72 -2.08 -23.08
N PRO A 113 -12.54 -2.80 -23.87
CA PRO A 113 -12.13 -3.27 -25.20
C PRO A 113 -11.65 -2.12 -26.09
N CYS A 114 -10.47 -2.29 -26.71
CA CYS A 114 -9.80 -1.29 -27.54
C CYS A 114 -9.47 0.05 -26.82
N GLY A 115 -9.55 0.11 -25.48
CA GLY A 115 -9.22 1.29 -24.69
C GLY A 115 -7.72 1.50 -24.48
N SER A 116 -7.35 2.68 -23.99
CA SER A 116 -5.95 3.00 -23.65
C SER A 116 -5.39 2.09 -22.56
N THR A 117 -6.21 1.71 -21.57
CA THR A 117 -5.80 0.81 -20.48
C THR A 117 -5.35 -0.55 -21.00
N ILE A 118 -6.14 -1.18 -21.89
CA ILE A 118 -5.78 -2.51 -22.41
C ILE A 118 -4.55 -2.44 -23.30
N GLN A 119 -4.36 -1.34 -24.04
CA GLN A 119 -3.12 -1.13 -24.79
C GLN A 119 -1.89 -0.99 -23.89
N GLY A 120 -2.02 -0.36 -22.72
CA GLY A 120 -0.91 -0.22 -21.78
C GLY A 120 -0.60 -1.48 -20.96
N LEU A 121 -1.50 -2.47 -20.91
CA LEU A 121 -1.31 -3.74 -20.20
C LEU A 121 -0.69 -4.84 -21.06
N LEU A 122 -0.67 -4.68 -22.38
CA LEU A 122 -0.10 -5.62 -23.37
C LEU A 122 1.37 -5.29 -23.66
#